data_AF-A0A2U9IBR7-F1
#
_entry.id   AF-A0A2U9IBR7-F1
#
_cell.length_a   1.000
_cell.length_b   1.000
_cell.length_c   1.000
_cell.angle_alpha   90.00
_cell.angle_beta   90.00
_cell.angle_gamma   90.00
#
_symmetry.space_group_name_H-M   'P 1'
#
loop_
_entity.id
_entity.type
_entity.pdbx_description
1 polymer ?
#
loop_
_entity_poly.entity_id
_entity_poly.type
_entity_poly.pdbx_seq_one_letter_code
_entity_poly.pdbx_strand_id
1 'polypeptide(L)'
;MNIEIIVSEKDPVGRTAKKLFDFKEVKDDVTDFTYNDADAIVILSRHESSSHIPAFTVHYPGNPSEKAMGGRPKTLGIAFPRLLTSIYREMLKINVNIDKVIEATHHGPTLNKPVVFAEIGSSEEYWENEKLVKELVNSVVNGIDKYQSISCEKIAVGFGGPHYATYFSELAKKYCISHIISKHYLTELDSNIINQVIQNSIDRIDTIIFDSVNRNLRQKIMSSINSNNISIEFR
;
A
#
# COMPACT_ATOMS: atom_id res chain seq x y z
N MET A 1 5.78 14.01 12.11
CA MET A 1 4.38 13.57 11.90
C MET A 1 4.05 12.57 12.98
N ASN A 2 2.90 12.74 13.62
CA ASN A 2 2.31 11.73 14.48
C ASN A 2 1.75 10.60 13.59
N ILE A 3 2.38 9.43 13.63
CA ILE A 3 1.95 8.24 12.88
C ILE A 3 1.37 7.26 13.90
N GLU A 4 0.16 6.78 13.65
CA GLU A 4 -0.51 5.89 14.57
C GLU A 4 -0.83 4.53 13.95
N ILE A 5 -0.64 3.47 14.74
CA ILE A 5 -1.05 2.12 14.38
C ILE A 5 -2.49 1.93 14.86
N ILE A 6 -3.38 1.53 13.95
CA ILE A 6 -4.77 1.25 14.27
C ILE A 6 -5.15 -0.19 13.90
N VAL A 7 -6.12 -0.71 14.63
CA VAL A 7 -6.72 -2.04 14.43
C VAL A 7 -8.25 -1.95 14.40
N SER A 8 -8.92 -2.99 13.93
CA SER A 8 -10.38 -3.16 14.06
C SER A 8 -10.70 -4.49 14.72
N GLU A 9 -11.67 -4.52 15.63
CA GLU A 9 -12.17 -5.78 16.21
C GLU A 9 -12.91 -6.66 15.19
N LYS A 10 -13.33 -6.10 14.05
CA LYS A 10 -13.92 -6.86 12.94
C LYS A 10 -12.87 -7.61 12.12
N ASP A 11 -11.60 -7.24 12.25
CA ASP A 11 -10.48 -7.87 11.55
C ASP A 11 -9.76 -8.90 12.44
N PRO A 12 -9.54 -10.16 11.99
CA PRO A 12 -8.88 -11.19 12.80
C PRO A 12 -7.42 -10.86 13.13
N VAL A 13 -6.66 -10.26 12.22
CA VAL A 13 -5.29 -9.80 12.50
C VAL A 13 -5.33 -8.66 13.51
N GLY A 14 -6.27 -7.73 13.35
CA GLY A 14 -6.53 -6.64 14.30
C GLY A 14 -6.82 -7.15 15.72
N ARG A 15 -7.70 -8.16 15.86
CA ARG A 15 -7.99 -8.82 17.14
C ARG A 15 -6.75 -9.49 17.73
N THR A 16 -5.97 -10.21 16.93
CA THR A 16 -4.73 -10.86 17.39
C THR A 16 -3.70 -9.83 17.85
N ALA A 17 -3.51 -8.75 17.10
CA ALA A 17 -2.59 -7.68 17.47
C ALA A 17 -3.00 -7.00 18.79
N LYS A 18 -4.29 -6.74 18.99
CA LYS A 18 -4.83 -6.12 20.22
C LYS A 18 -4.66 -6.99 21.47
N LYS A 19 -4.60 -8.32 21.34
CA LYS A 19 -4.26 -9.21 22.46
C LYS A 19 -2.80 -9.04 22.92
N LEU A 20 -1.91 -8.68 21.99
CA LEU A 20 -0.47 -8.61 22.21
C LEU A 20 0.02 -7.19 22.55
N PHE A 21 -0.69 -6.17 22.08
CA PHE A 21 -0.28 -4.77 22.16
C PHE A 21 -1.49 -3.85 22.40
N ASP A 22 -1.26 -2.72 23.09
CA ASP A 22 -2.27 -1.71 23.36
C ASP A 22 -2.36 -0.71 22.19
N PHE A 23 -3.06 -1.11 21.12
CA PHE A 23 -3.29 -0.26 19.94
C PHE A 23 -4.67 0.39 19.97
N LYS A 24 -4.78 1.58 19.35
CA LYS A 24 -6.07 2.22 19.15
C LYS A 24 -6.93 1.41 18.18
N GLU A 25 -8.22 1.41 18.46
CA GLU A 25 -9.19 0.60 17.75
C GLU A 25 -10.24 1.48 17.08
N VAL A 26 -10.59 1.12 15.84
CA VAL A 26 -11.78 1.62 15.16
C VAL A 26 -12.88 0.56 15.21
N LYS A 27 -14.12 0.99 15.50
CA LYS A 27 -15.28 0.09 15.63
C LYS A 27 -15.81 -0.40 14.27
N ASP A 28 -15.44 0.31 13.21
CA ASP A 28 -15.92 0.06 11.86
C ASP A 28 -14.99 -0.87 11.08
N ASP A 29 -15.37 -1.20 9.86
CA ASP A 29 -14.52 -1.97 8.96
C ASP A 29 -13.29 -1.14 8.57
N VAL A 30 -12.14 -1.79 8.43
CA VAL A 30 -10.88 -1.10 8.10
C VAL A 30 -10.91 -0.44 6.72
N THR A 31 -11.87 -0.77 5.85
CA THR A 31 -12.03 -0.14 4.54
C THR A 31 -12.98 1.06 4.55
N ASP A 32 -13.77 1.26 5.60
CA ASP A 32 -14.77 2.33 5.67
C ASP A 32 -14.97 2.84 7.10
N PHE A 33 -14.12 3.80 7.49
CA PHE A 33 -14.15 4.44 8.80
C PHE A 33 -13.66 5.89 8.69
N THR A 34 -13.76 6.63 9.79
CA THR A 34 -13.16 7.97 9.91
C THR A 34 -12.20 8.01 11.09
N TYR A 35 -11.10 8.76 10.96
CA TYR A 35 -10.09 8.84 12.00
C TYR A 35 -9.32 10.16 11.92
N ASN A 36 -9.38 10.98 12.97
CA ASN A 36 -8.87 12.35 12.94
C ASN A 36 -7.62 12.61 13.80
N ASP A 37 -7.25 11.70 14.68
CA ASP A 37 -6.31 11.98 15.79
C ASP A 37 -4.80 11.79 15.44
N ALA A 38 -4.48 11.51 14.18
CA ALA A 38 -3.10 11.32 13.71
C ALA A 38 -2.86 11.98 12.35
N ASP A 39 -1.60 12.32 12.06
CA ASP A 39 -1.18 12.90 10.78
C ASP A 39 -1.16 11.84 9.66
N ALA A 40 -0.84 10.59 10.01
CA ALA A 40 -0.89 9.41 9.14
C ALA A 40 -1.22 8.17 9.96
N ILE A 41 -1.71 7.12 9.32
CA ILE A 41 -2.07 5.86 9.97
C ILE A 41 -1.47 4.65 9.27
N VAL A 42 -1.14 3.63 10.05
CA VAL A 42 -0.84 2.28 9.57
C VAL A 42 -1.90 1.33 10.12
N ILE A 43 -2.54 0.57 9.23
CA ILE A 43 -3.61 -0.36 9.58
C ILE A 43 -3.03 -1.76 9.59
N LEU A 44 -3.17 -2.46 10.71
CA LEU A 44 -2.93 -3.91 10.76
C LEU A 44 -4.22 -4.61 10.36
N SER A 45 -4.17 -5.39 9.28
CA SER A 45 -5.35 -5.98 8.65
C SER A 45 -5.05 -7.40 8.16
N ARG A 46 -6.11 -8.17 7.93
CA ARG A 46 -5.99 -9.43 7.21
C ARG A 46 -5.74 -9.15 5.73
N HIS A 47 -4.86 -9.94 5.16
CA HIS A 47 -4.82 -10.14 3.72
C HIS A 47 -5.62 -11.41 3.38
N GLU A 48 -6.46 -11.35 2.35
CA GLU A 48 -7.27 -12.47 1.89
C GLU A 48 -7.13 -12.62 0.36
N SER A 49 -6.65 -13.78 -0.09
CA SER A 49 -6.37 -14.03 -1.49
C SER A 49 -7.03 -15.31 -1.97
N SER A 50 -7.68 -15.25 -3.13
CA SER A 50 -8.30 -16.41 -3.76
C SER A 50 -7.28 -17.49 -4.16
N SER A 51 -6.00 -17.14 -4.34
CA SER A 51 -4.93 -18.12 -4.60
C SER A 51 -4.43 -18.83 -3.33
N HIS A 52 -4.90 -18.42 -2.15
CA HIS A 52 -4.51 -18.97 -0.85
C HIS A 52 -2.98 -18.96 -0.59
N ILE A 53 -2.25 -18.09 -1.29
CA ILE A 53 -0.80 -17.95 -1.12
C ILE A 53 -0.54 -17.07 0.11
N PRO A 54 0.16 -17.60 1.14
CA PRO A 54 0.44 -16.82 2.33
C PRO A 54 1.46 -15.73 2.06
N ALA A 55 1.18 -14.53 2.57
CA ALA A 55 2.04 -13.38 2.37
C ALA A 55 1.92 -12.38 3.53
N PHE A 56 3.03 -11.71 3.81
CA PHE A 56 3.03 -10.39 4.45
C PHE A 56 2.96 -9.35 3.34
N THR A 57 2.06 -8.39 3.48
CA THR A 57 1.84 -7.41 2.43
C THR A 57 1.78 -5.98 2.95
N VAL A 58 2.05 -5.04 2.05
CA VAL A 58 1.75 -3.62 2.26
C VAL A 58 1.19 -3.01 0.99
N HIS A 59 0.29 -2.05 1.16
CA HIS A 59 -0.25 -1.23 0.07
C HIS A 59 -0.88 0.06 0.58
N TYR A 60 -1.26 0.89 -0.37
CA TYR A 60 -2.13 2.04 -0.14
C TYR A 60 -3.57 1.69 -0.48
N PRO A 61 -4.55 2.21 0.26
CA PRO A 61 -5.93 2.12 -0.18
C PRO A 61 -6.19 3.08 -1.35
N GLY A 62 -7.17 2.74 -2.16
CA GLY A 62 -7.72 3.57 -3.23
C GLY A 62 -8.58 2.77 -4.20
N ASN A 63 -9.59 3.41 -4.78
CA ASN A 63 -10.46 2.82 -5.79
C ASN A 63 -10.19 3.45 -7.16
N PRO A 64 -9.47 2.76 -8.09
CA PRO A 64 -9.16 3.30 -9.41
C PRO A 64 -10.36 3.32 -10.38
N SER A 65 -11.52 2.77 -9.99
CA SER A 65 -12.70 2.59 -10.84
C SER A 65 -13.99 3.08 -10.16
N GLU A 66 -15.12 2.98 -10.87
CA GLU A 66 -16.45 3.23 -10.30
C GLU A 66 -16.87 2.18 -9.27
N LYS A 67 -16.28 0.98 -9.32
CA LYS A 67 -16.50 -0.04 -8.29
C LYS A 67 -15.58 0.26 -7.11
N ALA A 68 -16.17 0.43 -5.94
CA ALA A 68 -15.47 0.68 -4.68
C ALA A 68 -15.82 -0.39 -3.65
N MET A 69 -14.82 -0.80 -2.87
CA MET A 69 -14.99 -1.62 -1.67
C MET A 69 -14.49 -0.80 -0.49
N GLY A 70 -15.41 -0.12 0.21
CA GLY A 70 -15.07 0.94 1.15
C GLY A 70 -14.52 2.20 0.46
N GLY A 71 -14.55 3.33 1.16
CA GLY A 71 -14.13 4.62 0.61
C GLY A 71 -14.95 5.09 -0.61
N ARG A 72 -14.41 6.06 -1.35
CA ARG A 72 -15.09 6.67 -2.49
C ARG A 72 -14.65 6.04 -3.82
N PRO A 73 -15.56 5.84 -4.79
CA PRO A 73 -15.20 5.52 -6.16
C PRO A 73 -14.26 6.57 -6.76
N LYS A 74 -13.43 6.16 -7.73
CA LYS A 74 -12.48 7.03 -8.45
C LYS A 74 -11.63 7.94 -7.55
N THR A 75 -11.24 7.42 -6.40
CA THR A 75 -10.49 8.15 -5.38
C THR A 75 -9.38 7.27 -4.85
N LEU A 76 -8.13 7.73 -4.95
CA LEU A 76 -6.98 7.09 -4.31
C LEU A 76 -6.77 7.70 -2.92
N GLY A 77 -6.30 6.88 -1.96
CA GLY A 77 -5.79 7.40 -0.69
C GLY A 77 -4.54 8.25 -0.90
N ILE A 78 -4.00 8.82 0.18
CA ILE A 78 -2.74 9.56 0.12
C ILE A 78 -1.59 8.58 0.39
N ALA A 79 -0.69 8.42 -0.57
CA ALA A 79 0.49 7.58 -0.41
C ALA A 79 1.52 8.22 0.53
N PHE A 80 2.22 7.37 1.29
CA PHE A 80 3.40 7.73 2.08
C PHE A 80 4.60 6.85 1.67
N PRO A 81 5.23 7.14 0.51
CA PRO A 81 6.26 6.29 -0.11
C PRO A 81 7.37 5.84 0.84
N ARG A 82 7.92 6.77 1.62
CA ARG A 82 8.99 6.44 2.57
C ARG A 82 8.51 5.53 3.70
N LEU A 83 7.31 5.73 4.24
CA LEU A 83 6.76 4.93 5.32
C LEU A 83 6.49 3.49 4.86
N LEU A 84 5.73 3.30 3.77
CA LEU A 84 5.41 1.97 3.24
C LEU A 84 6.69 1.20 2.92
N THR A 85 7.65 1.86 2.25
CA THR A 85 8.92 1.22 1.86
C THR A 85 9.77 0.86 3.08
N SER A 86 9.78 1.70 4.11
CA SER A 86 10.45 1.41 5.38
C SER A 86 9.88 0.16 6.04
N ILE A 87 8.55 0.09 6.17
CA ILE A 87 7.84 -1.08 6.72
C ILE A 87 8.14 -2.34 5.89
N TYR A 88 8.02 -2.25 4.56
CA TYR A 88 8.30 -3.36 3.66
C TYR A 88 9.73 -3.88 3.82
N ARG A 89 10.73 -3.00 3.90
CA ARG A 89 12.13 -3.39 4.10
C ARG A 89 12.39 -4.03 5.46
N GLU A 90 11.62 -3.69 6.50
CA GLU A 90 11.66 -4.42 7.78
C GLU A 90 10.97 -5.79 7.67
N MET A 91 9.86 -5.90 6.93
CA MET A 91 9.20 -7.20 6.67
C MET A 91 10.13 -8.20 5.96
N LEU A 92 11.00 -7.72 5.06
CA LEU A 92 12.00 -8.56 4.39
C LEU A 92 12.98 -9.24 5.37
N LYS A 93 13.09 -8.74 6.61
CA LYS A 93 13.97 -9.30 7.65
C LYS A 93 13.30 -10.40 8.47
N ILE A 94 11.98 -10.59 8.32
CA ILE A 94 11.25 -11.65 9.02
C ILE A 94 11.73 -13.01 8.48
N ASN A 95 12.40 -13.78 9.34
CA ASN A 95 12.96 -15.08 9.01
C ASN A 95 11.91 -16.20 9.05
N VAL A 96 10.92 -16.12 8.17
CA VAL A 96 9.88 -17.13 7.96
C VAL A 96 9.67 -17.34 6.45
N ASN A 97 9.39 -18.58 6.05
CA ASN A 97 9.14 -18.95 4.65
C ASN A 97 7.70 -18.59 4.23
N ILE A 98 7.43 -17.29 4.20
CA ILE A 98 6.18 -16.66 3.75
C ILE A 98 6.57 -15.49 2.85
N ASP A 99 5.86 -15.28 1.75
CA ASP A 99 6.19 -14.23 0.78
C ASP A 99 6.03 -12.83 1.39
N LYS A 100 6.84 -11.88 0.93
CA LYS A 100 6.74 -10.45 1.31
C LYS A 100 6.52 -9.66 0.03
N VAL A 101 5.35 -9.07 -0.14
CA VAL A 101 4.96 -8.45 -1.40
C VAL A 101 4.27 -7.10 -1.20
N ILE A 102 4.56 -6.14 -2.07
CA ILE A 102 3.78 -4.91 -2.20
C ILE A 102 2.59 -5.21 -3.10
N GLU A 103 1.39 -4.82 -2.68
CA GLU A 103 0.19 -4.95 -3.50
C GLU A 103 -0.14 -3.66 -4.25
N ALA A 104 -0.90 -3.82 -5.33
CA ALA A 104 -1.47 -2.69 -6.06
C ALA A 104 -2.42 -1.88 -5.16
N THR A 105 -2.61 -0.61 -5.47
CA THR A 105 -3.58 0.25 -4.78
C THR A 105 -5.00 -0.25 -5.01
N HIS A 106 -5.71 -0.55 -3.92
CA HIS A 106 -7.06 -1.11 -3.97
C HIS A 106 -7.84 -0.83 -2.67
N HIS A 107 -9.18 -0.92 -2.76
CA HIS A 107 -10.16 -0.76 -1.68
C HIS A 107 -10.05 0.52 -0.83
N GLY A 108 -10.95 0.73 0.11
CA GLY A 108 -10.95 1.88 1.02
C GLY A 108 -10.00 1.72 2.22
N PRO A 109 -9.86 2.74 3.07
CA PRO A 109 -10.61 3.98 3.06
C PRO A 109 -9.94 5.02 2.15
N THR A 110 -10.63 6.13 1.89
CA THR A 110 -10.09 7.26 1.12
C THR A 110 -10.12 8.54 1.98
N LEU A 111 -9.29 8.51 3.02
CA LEU A 111 -9.17 9.59 4.01
C LEU A 111 -8.34 10.76 3.47
N ASN A 112 -8.53 11.95 4.06
CA ASN A 112 -7.73 13.14 3.75
C ASN A 112 -6.36 13.13 4.45
N LYS A 113 -5.79 11.94 4.68
CA LYS A 113 -4.49 11.72 5.30
C LYS A 113 -3.87 10.43 4.77
N PRO A 114 -2.55 10.25 4.92
CA PRO A 114 -1.88 9.06 4.47
C PRO A 114 -2.28 7.82 5.27
N VAL A 115 -2.51 6.73 4.54
CA VAL A 115 -2.91 5.43 5.09
C VAL A 115 -2.06 4.36 4.44
N VAL A 116 -1.44 3.50 5.25
CA VAL A 116 -0.74 2.30 4.80
C VAL A 116 -1.41 1.08 5.41
N PHE A 117 -1.73 0.09 4.60
CA PHE A 117 -2.07 -1.24 5.09
C PHE A 117 -0.79 -2.05 5.26
N ALA A 118 -0.71 -2.78 6.37
CA ALA A 118 0.33 -3.75 6.65
C ALA A 118 -0.35 -5.03 7.12
N GLU A 119 -0.26 -6.08 6.31
CA GLU A 119 -1.16 -7.23 6.43
C GLU A 119 -0.40 -8.55 6.52
N ILE A 120 -1.12 -9.57 6.99
CA ILE A 120 -0.71 -10.96 6.86
C ILE A 120 -1.89 -11.81 6.43
N GLY A 121 -1.62 -12.79 5.58
CA GLY A 121 -2.62 -13.68 5.03
C GLY A 121 -2.06 -15.02 4.57
N SER A 122 -2.88 -15.87 3.97
CA SER A 122 -4.22 -15.54 3.45
C SER A 122 -5.37 -16.35 4.05
N SER A 123 -5.21 -16.84 5.29
CA SER A 123 -6.23 -17.63 5.99
C SER A 123 -6.15 -17.45 7.50
N GLU A 124 -7.16 -17.97 8.21
CA GLU A 124 -7.27 -17.94 9.67
C GLU A 124 -6.02 -18.48 10.39
N GLU A 125 -5.37 -19.51 9.82
CA GLU A 125 -4.09 -20.05 10.32
C GLU A 125 -3.00 -18.97 10.47
N TYR A 126 -2.99 -17.98 9.58
CA TYR A 126 -2.03 -16.87 9.62
C TYR A 126 -2.53 -15.69 10.44
N TRP A 127 -3.84 -15.40 10.38
CA TRP A 127 -4.43 -14.26 11.07
C TRP A 127 -4.45 -14.41 12.59
N GLU A 128 -4.62 -15.64 13.08
CA GLU A 128 -4.65 -15.94 14.52
C GLU A 128 -3.28 -16.36 15.08
N ASN A 129 -2.25 -16.45 14.22
CA ASN A 129 -0.91 -16.81 14.64
C ASN A 129 -0.21 -15.62 15.33
N GLU A 130 -0.26 -15.59 16.66
CA GLU A 130 0.33 -14.54 17.47
C GLU A 130 1.81 -14.28 17.17
N LYS A 131 2.59 -15.33 16.83
CA LYS A 131 3.99 -15.17 16.47
C LYS A 131 4.13 -14.39 15.16
N LEU A 132 3.38 -14.76 14.12
CA LEU A 132 3.46 -14.08 12.83
C LEU A 132 2.89 -12.65 12.90
N VAL A 133 1.79 -12.44 13.62
CA VAL A 133 1.23 -11.10 13.86
C VAL A 133 2.21 -10.24 14.64
N LYS A 134 2.93 -10.79 15.63
CA LYS A 134 4.00 -10.07 16.32
C LYS A 134 5.15 -9.66 15.39
N GLU A 135 5.56 -10.50 14.45
CA GLU A 135 6.58 -10.15 13.45
C GLU A 135 6.10 -9.04 12.50
N LEU A 136 4.83 -9.06 12.09
CA LEU A 136 4.19 -7.98 11.33
C LEU A 136 4.24 -6.66 12.12
N VAL A 137 3.79 -6.68 13.38
CA VAL A 137 3.79 -5.50 14.27
C VAL A 137 5.21 -4.96 14.46
N ASN A 138 6.19 -5.82 14.75
CA ASN A 138 7.58 -5.41 14.91
C ASN A 138 8.11 -4.73 13.64
N SER A 139 7.74 -5.23 12.46
CA SER A 139 8.15 -4.62 11.18
C SER A 139 7.52 -3.25 10.99
N VAL A 140 6.24 -3.08 11.37
CA VAL A 140 5.55 -1.79 11.33
C VAL A 140 6.20 -0.78 12.28
N VAL A 141 6.41 -1.15 13.55
CA VAL A 141 7.04 -0.27 14.56
C VAL A 141 8.43 0.15 14.11
N ASN A 142 9.29 -0.81 13.72
CA ASN A 142 10.62 -0.50 13.21
C ASN A 142 10.58 0.36 11.93
N GLY A 143 9.59 0.14 11.07
CA GLY A 143 9.38 0.92 9.85
C GLY A 143 9.03 2.38 10.16
N ILE A 144 8.13 2.61 11.11
CA ILE A 144 7.75 3.93 11.64
C ILE A 144 8.95 4.62 12.31
N ASP A 145 9.80 3.90 13.02
CA ASP A 145 10.98 4.51 13.65
C ASP A 145 12.04 4.94 12.62
N LYS A 146 12.10 4.27 11.47
CA LYS A 146 13.20 4.43 10.49
C LYS A 146 12.84 5.21 9.23
N TYR A 147 11.55 5.47 8.91
CA TYR A 147 11.15 6.02 7.59
C TYR A 147 11.83 7.35 7.24
N GLN A 148 12.23 8.15 8.23
CA GLN A 148 12.95 9.39 7.99
C GLN A 148 14.38 9.15 7.53
N SER A 149 15.02 8.08 8.00
CA SER A 149 16.43 7.76 7.75
C SER A 149 16.69 6.89 6.52
N ILE A 150 15.66 6.27 5.93
CA ILE A 150 15.87 5.39 4.77
C ILE A 150 16.38 6.17 3.55
N SER A 151 17.27 5.57 2.77
CA SER A 151 17.64 6.11 1.45
C SER A 151 16.77 5.49 0.37
N CYS A 152 16.34 6.31 -0.58
CA CYS A 152 15.64 5.89 -1.78
C CYS A 152 16.28 6.59 -2.97
N GLU A 153 16.69 5.82 -3.98
CA GLU A 153 17.26 6.38 -5.22
C GLU A 153 16.23 7.25 -5.94
N LYS A 154 14.96 6.84 -5.91
CA LYS A 154 13.80 7.51 -6.50
C LYS A 154 12.53 7.23 -5.70
N ILE A 155 11.56 8.15 -5.76
CA ILE A 155 10.16 7.90 -5.43
C ILE A 155 9.41 7.53 -6.71
N ALA A 156 8.85 6.32 -6.75
CA ALA A 156 8.26 5.75 -7.97
C ALA A 156 6.76 5.50 -7.85
N VAL A 157 6.01 5.82 -8.91
CA VAL A 157 4.64 5.34 -9.12
C VAL A 157 4.62 4.27 -10.21
N GLY A 158 3.63 3.40 -10.18
CA GLY A 158 3.50 2.26 -11.09
C GLY A 158 2.20 2.24 -11.88
N PHE A 159 2.29 1.91 -13.17
CA PHE A 159 1.16 1.50 -13.99
C PHE A 159 1.43 0.12 -14.60
N GLY A 160 0.53 -0.83 -14.39
CA GLY A 160 0.63 -2.19 -14.91
C GLY A 160 1.01 -3.22 -13.85
N GLY A 161 1.45 -4.38 -14.32
CA GLY A 161 1.71 -5.53 -13.47
C GLY A 161 0.44 -6.19 -12.88
N PRO A 162 0.58 -7.35 -12.22
CA PRO A 162 -0.50 -8.02 -11.50
C PRO A 162 -0.81 -7.32 -10.16
N HIS A 163 -1.80 -7.83 -9.41
CA HIS A 163 -2.16 -7.32 -8.08
C HIS A 163 -1.00 -7.40 -7.08
N TYR A 164 -0.37 -8.58 -6.98
CA TYR A 164 0.90 -8.76 -6.28
C TYR A 164 2.04 -8.18 -7.11
N ALA A 165 2.46 -6.97 -6.78
CA ALA A 165 3.38 -6.18 -7.59
C ALA A 165 4.83 -6.62 -7.35
N THR A 166 5.18 -7.85 -7.73
CA THR A 166 6.49 -8.48 -7.46
C THR A 166 7.67 -7.66 -7.99
N TYR A 167 7.51 -6.98 -9.12
CA TYR A 167 8.55 -6.10 -9.63
C TYR A 167 8.75 -4.84 -8.78
N PHE A 168 7.66 -4.22 -8.33
CA PHE A 168 7.72 -3.09 -7.42
C PHE A 168 8.25 -3.50 -6.04
N SER A 169 7.96 -4.72 -5.61
CA SER A 169 8.50 -5.34 -4.41
C SER A 169 10.03 -5.46 -4.48
N GLU A 170 10.56 -5.94 -5.60
CA GLU A 170 12.00 -5.98 -5.83
C GLU A 170 12.62 -4.57 -5.94
N LEU A 171 11.95 -3.65 -6.63
CA LEU A 171 12.39 -2.26 -6.72
C LEU A 171 12.41 -1.56 -5.36
N ALA A 172 11.52 -1.91 -4.43
CA ALA A 172 11.43 -1.30 -3.12
C ALA A 172 12.71 -1.46 -2.28
N LYS A 173 13.62 -2.38 -2.65
CA LYS A 173 14.96 -2.50 -2.03
C LYS A 173 15.83 -1.27 -2.27
N LYS A 174 15.59 -0.54 -3.36
CA LYS A 174 16.36 0.66 -3.75
C LYS A 174 15.50 1.93 -3.90
N TYR A 175 14.25 1.78 -4.34
CA TYR A 175 13.31 2.88 -4.55
C TYR A 175 12.31 2.95 -3.40
N CYS A 176 11.66 4.09 -3.25
CA CYS A 176 10.47 4.22 -2.43
C CYS A 176 9.25 4.12 -3.33
N ILE A 177 8.28 3.30 -2.94
CA ILE A 177 7.13 2.95 -3.79
C ILE A 177 5.88 3.70 -3.35
N SER A 178 5.31 4.44 -4.28
CA SER A 178 4.02 5.13 -4.18
C SER A 178 2.91 4.27 -4.81
N HIS A 179 1.81 4.88 -5.25
CA HIS A 179 0.69 4.18 -5.88
C HIS A 179 1.13 3.28 -7.05
N ILE A 180 0.53 2.08 -7.09
CA ILE A 180 0.66 1.13 -8.19
C ILE A 180 -0.74 0.85 -8.70
N ILE A 181 -1.00 1.16 -9.96
CA ILE A 181 -2.26 0.79 -10.60
C ILE A 181 -2.09 -0.52 -11.37
N SER A 182 -2.75 -1.57 -10.90
CA SER A 182 -2.73 -2.88 -11.56
C SER A 182 -3.21 -2.81 -13.01
N LYS A 183 -2.69 -3.72 -13.85
CA LYS A 183 -3.09 -3.88 -15.27
C LYS A 183 -4.60 -3.99 -15.47
N HIS A 184 -5.32 -4.53 -14.48
CA HIS A 184 -6.77 -4.72 -14.51
C HIS A 184 -7.57 -3.42 -14.63
N TYR A 185 -7.02 -2.30 -14.16
CA TYR A 185 -7.71 -1.01 -14.19
C TYR A 185 -7.30 -0.13 -15.38
N LEU A 186 -6.22 -0.48 -16.10
CA LEU A 186 -5.62 0.46 -17.05
C LEU A 186 -6.52 0.80 -18.24
N THR A 187 -7.35 -0.14 -18.71
CA THR A 187 -8.25 0.10 -19.84
C THR A 187 -9.35 1.11 -19.53
N GLU A 188 -9.80 1.15 -18.28
CA GLU A 188 -10.88 2.02 -17.79
C GLU A 188 -10.37 3.28 -17.11
N LEU A 189 -9.04 3.43 -17.02
CA LEU A 189 -8.40 4.54 -16.33
C LEU A 189 -8.73 5.88 -17.00
N ASP A 190 -9.19 6.82 -16.19
CA ASP A 190 -9.47 8.20 -16.59
C ASP A 190 -8.36 9.17 -16.13
N SER A 191 -8.39 10.40 -16.66
CA SER A 191 -7.38 11.42 -16.36
C SER A 191 -7.37 11.86 -14.90
N ASN A 192 -8.52 11.77 -14.21
CA ASN A 192 -8.62 12.11 -12.80
C ASN A 192 -7.79 11.13 -11.95
N ILE A 193 -7.94 9.82 -12.16
CA ILE A 193 -7.12 8.81 -11.48
C ILE A 193 -5.64 8.93 -11.85
N ILE A 194 -5.32 9.16 -13.12
CA ILE A 194 -3.91 9.35 -13.55
C ILE A 194 -3.24 10.50 -12.79
N ASN A 195 -3.95 11.61 -12.61
CA ASN A 195 -3.43 12.75 -11.86
C ASN A 195 -3.28 12.43 -10.37
N GLN A 196 -4.25 11.74 -9.77
CA GLN A 196 -4.18 11.32 -8.37
C GLN A 196 -3.00 10.40 -8.07
N VAL A 197 -2.61 9.50 -8.99
CA VAL A 197 -1.43 8.63 -8.82
C VAL A 197 -0.17 9.45 -8.50
N ILE A 198 -0.05 10.64 -9.08
CA ILE A 198 1.11 11.52 -8.91
C ILE A 198 0.88 12.51 -7.75
N GLN A 199 -0.33 13.05 -7.63
CA GLN A 199 -0.63 14.14 -6.70
C GLN A 199 -0.93 13.65 -5.28
N ASN A 200 -1.52 12.46 -5.12
CA ASN A 200 -1.88 11.91 -3.81
C ASN A 200 -0.68 11.20 -3.18
N SER A 201 0.40 11.94 -2.96
CA SER A 201 1.62 11.43 -2.32
C SER A 201 2.21 12.51 -1.45
N ILE A 202 2.67 12.15 -0.24
CA ILE A 202 3.41 13.09 0.63
C ILE A 202 4.74 13.47 -0.01
N ASP A 203 5.43 12.48 -0.55
CA ASP A 203 6.71 12.67 -1.21
C ASP A 203 6.49 13.05 -2.69
N ARG A 204 7.33 13.95 -3.22
CA ARG A 204 7.34 14.26 -4.65
C ARG A 204 7.71 13.01 -5.46
N ILE A 205 6.97 12.75 -6.53
CA ILE A 205 7.25 11.64 -7.44
C ILE A 205 8.39 12.00 -8.39
N ASP A 206 9.40 11.11 -8.47
CA ASP A 206 10.58 11.27 -9.33
C ASP A 206 10.46 10.46 -10.62
N THR A 207 9.78 9.30 -10.57
CA THR A 207 9.71 8.40 -11.72
C THR A 207 8.35 7.72 -11.87
N ILE A 208 7.93 7.54 -13.12
CA ILE A 208 6.77 6.75 -13.51
C ILE A 208 7.28 5.47 -14.17
N ILE A 209 6.82 4.33 -13.65
CA ILE A 209 7.24 3.01 -14.11
C ILE A 209 6.04 2.33 -14.78
N PHE A 210 6.22 1.93 -16.03
CA PHE A 210 5.25 1.10 -16.74
C PHE A 210 5.71 -0.36 -16.74
N ASP A 211 4.92 -1.25 -16.12
CA ASP A 211 5.20 -2.68 -16.05
C ASP A 211 4.27 -3.46 -17.00
N SER A 212 4.83 -3.97 -18.10
CA SER A 212 4.10 -4.81 -19.05
C SER A 212 2.88 -4.13 -19.68
N VAL A 213 2.98 -2.82 -19.94
CA VAL A 213 1.88 -2.00 -20.52
C VAL A 213 2.10 -1.78 -22.02
N ASN A 214 1.07 -2.03 -22.83
CA ASN A 214 1.15 -1.83 -24.29
C ASN A 214 1.37 -0.35 -24.67
N ARG A 215 1.93 -0.11 -25.86
CA ARG A 215 2.31 1.24 -26.32
C ARG A 215 1.14 2.23 -26.33
N ASN A 216 -0.03 1.84 -26.82
CA ASN A 216 -1.18 2.73 -26.96
C ASN A 216 -1.66 3.23 -25.59
N LEU A 217 -1.71 2.32 -24.63
CA LEU A 217 -2.13 2.64 -23.27
C LEU A 217 -1.10 3.51 -22.54
N ARG A 218 0.21 3.22 -22.72
CA ARG A 218 1.28 4.10 -22.22
C ARG A 218 1.15 5.52 -22.75
N GLN A 219 0.90 5.68 -24.05
CA GLN A 219 0.72 6.99 -24.67
C GLN A 219 -0.50 7.74 -24.11
N LYS A 220 -1.63 7.06 -23.93
CA LYS A 220 -2.84 7.64 -23.30
C LYS A 220 -2.58 8.11 -21.86
N ILE A 221 -1.85 7.32 -21.08
CA ILE A 221 -1.51 7.66 -19.70
C ILE A 221 -0.56 8.86 -19.71
N MET A 222 0.52 8.80 -20.49
CA MET A 222 1.51 9.88 -20.58
C MET A 222 0.91 11.20 -21.08
N SER A 223 -0.05 11.18 -22.01
CA SER A 223 -0.70 12.41 -22.49
C SER A 223 -1.55 13.09 -21.42
N SER A 224 -1.92 12.37 -20.36
CA SER A 224 -2.70 12.91 -19.24
C SER A 224 -1.81 13.41 -18.10
N ILE A 225 -0.50 13.13 -18.14
CA ILE A 225 0.45 13.49 -17.10
C ILE A 225 1.22 14.74 -17.50
N ASN A 226 1.22 15.76 -16.64
CA ASN A 226 2.18 16.86 -16.75
C ASN A 226 3.54 16.41 -16.20
N SER A 227 4.35 15.75 -17.03
CA SER A 227 5.59 15.06 -16.63
C SER A 227 6.82 15.96 -16.50
N ASN A 228 6.63 17.28 -16.35
CA ASN A 228 7.76 18.21 -16.21
C ASN A 228 8.63 17.77 -15.01
N ASN A 229 9.82 17.26 -15.31
CA ASN A 229 10.80 16.73 -14.35
C ASN A 229 10.44 15.40 -13.65
N ILE A 230 9.65 14.52 -14.28
CA ILE A 230 9.43 13.13 -13.84
C ILE A 230 10.03 12.17 -14.88
N SER A 231 10.95 11.30 -14.47
CA SER A 231 11.55 10.31 -15.37
C SER A 231 10.57 9.18 -15.71
N ILE A 232 10.79 8.50 -16.84
CA ILE A 232 9.94 7.39 -17.27
C ILE A 232 10.80 6.15 -17.43
N GLU A 233 10.38 5.05 -16.82
CA GLU A 233 11.01 3.74 -16.91
C GLU A 233 10.01 2.71 -17.44
N PHE A 234 10.53 1.71 -18.16
CA PHE A 234 9.73 0.66 -18.78
C PHE A 234 10.27 -0.71 -18.39
N ARG A 235 9.35 -1.63 -18.11
CA ARG A 235 9.59 -3.06 -17.98
C ARG A 235 8.74 -3.83 -18.99
#